data_AF-K2FS22-F1
#
_entry.id   AF-K2FS22-F1
#
_cell.length_a   1.000
_cell.length_b   1.000
_cell.length_c   1.000
_cell.angle_alpha   90.00
_cell.angle_beta   90.00
_cell.angle_gamma   90.00
#
_symmetry.space_group_name_H-M   'P 1'
#
loop_
_entity.id
_entity.type
_entity.pdbx_description
1 polymer ?
#
loop_
_entity_poly.entity_id
_entity_poly.type
_entity_poly.pdbx_seq_one_letter_code
_entity_poly.pdbx_strand_id
1 'polypeptide(L)'
;MPEDLDRLKREEMRLEIEKQSLLKEKDKHSKQRLKDIEKAIADSKEKSSELELRWKNEKNIIENIRALKNEIDKLTSQAEIEERKGDLQKVAEIRYSTIPAKRKSLEDSQETLKVFQEERGLLKEHIGPEEIATIVSRWTHIPISKMLQSEMEKLATMEDEIKKHVVGQDEAITAVSNALRRSRAGISEEKRPIGSFIFLGPTGVGKTELAKVLAQFMFDDQEALIRVDMSE
;
A
#
# COMPACT_ATOMS: atom_id res chain seq x y z
N MET A 1 -15.24 -7.04 -5.32
CA MET A 1 -16.08 -7.65 -4.27
C MET A 1 -15.18 -7.88 -3.07
N PRO A 2 -15.61 -7.57 -1.84
CA PRO A 2 -14.80 -7.80 -0.64
C PRO A 2 -14.44 -9.28 -0.50
N GLU A 3 -13.23 -9.57 -0.04
CA GLU A 3 -12.69 -10.93 0.04
C GLU A 3 -13.50 -11.83 1.00
N ASP A 4 -13.94 -11.27 2.13
CA ASP A 4 -14.81 -11.97 3.08
C ASP A 4 -16.16 -12.36 2.48
N LEU A 5 -16.75 -11.50 1.66
CA LEU A 5 -18.03 -11.76 1.00
C LEU A 5 -17.86 -12.83 -0.10
N ASP A 6 -16.76 -12.80 -0.85
CA ASP A 6 -16.44 -13.84 -1.83
C ASP A 6 -16.20 -15.21 -1.14
N ARG A 7 -15.47 -15.23 -0.01
CA ARG A 7 -15.26 -16.44 0.79
C ARG A 7 -16.59 -17.06 1.25
N LEU A 8 -17.49 -16.25 1.81
CA LEU A 8 -18.81 -16.71 2.27
C LEU A 8 -19.66 -17.26 1.12
N LYS A 9 -19.67 -16.61 -0.04
CA LYS A 9 -20.42 -17.11 -1.21
C LYS A 9 -19.85 -18.42 -1.76
N ARG A 10 -18.53 -18.58 -1.78
CA ARG A 10 -17.91 -19.86 -2.18
C ARG A 10 -18.22 -20.97 -1.19
N GLU A 11 -18.25 -20.66 0.10
CA GLU A 11 -18.62 -21.61 1.15
C GLU A 11 -20.10 -22.00 1.05
N GLU A 12 -21.00 -21.04 0.85
CA GLU A 12 -22.43 -21.27 0.61
C GLU A 12 -22.64 -22.20 -0.60
N MET A 13 -21.98 -21.91 -1.72
CA MET A 13 -22.05 -22.75 -2.92
C MET A 13 -21.55 -24.17 -2.66
N ARG A 14 -20.46 -24.34 -1.89
CA ARG A 14 -19.95 -25.67 -1.52
C ARG A 14 -20.96 -26.46 -0.68
N LEU A 15 -21.57 -25.82 0.32
CA LEU A 15 -22.58 -26.43 1.19
C LEU A 15 -23.85 -26.78 0.41
N GLU A 16 -24.27 -25.96 -0.55
CA GLU A 16 -25.40 -26.27 -1.43
C GLU A 16 -25.13 -27.51 -2.30
N ILE A 17 -23.91 -27.65 -2.83
CA ILE A 17 -23.52 -28.85 -3.59
C ILE A 17 -23.53 -30.09 -2.67
N GLU A 18 -22.99 -30.00 -1.45
CA GLU A 18 -23.00 -31.09 -0.46
C GLU A 18 -24.45 -31.49 -0.10
N LYS A 19 -25.34 -30.50 0.09
CA LYS A 19 -26.77 -30.72 0.31
C LYS A 19 -27.42 -31.50 -0.83
N GLN A 20 -27.16 -31.12 -2.09
CA GLN A 20 -27.72 -31.81 -3.26
C GLN A 20 -27.25 -33.27 -3.38
N SER A 21 -26.01 -33.55 -2.95
CA SER A 21 -25.49 -34.93 -2.90
C SER A 21 -26.21 -35.75 -1.82
N LEU A 22 -26.35 -35.21 -0.61
CA LEU A 22 -26.93 -35.90 0.55
C LEU A 22 -28.44 -36.14 0.43
N LEU A 23 -29.16 -35.35 -0.37
CA LEU A 23 -30.59 -35.56 -0.64
C LEU A 23 -30.90 -36.92 -1.29
N LYS A 24 -29.90 -37.55 -1.93
CA LYS A 24 -30.05 -38.87 -2.58
C LYS A 24 -29.81 -40.03 -1.61
N GLU A 25 -29.31 -39.76 -0.41
CA GLU A 25 -28.98 -40.77 0.60
C GLU A 25 -30.10 -40.94 1.63
N LYS A 26 -30.25 -42.15 2.18
CA LYS A 26 -31.39 -42.53 3.05
C LYS A 26 -31.00 -42.91 4.47
N ASP A 27 -29.71 -42.99 4.76
CA ASP A 27 -29.21 -43.40 6.07
C ASP A 27 -29.41 -42.31 7.14
N LYS A 28 -29.35 -42.73 8.41
CA LYS A 28 -29.63 -41.86 9.55
C LYS A 28 -28.54 -40.79 9.74
N HIS A 29 -27.30 -41.08 9.34
CA HIS A 29 -26.17 -40.17 9.47
C HIS A 29 -26.27 -39.02 8.45
N SER A 30 -26.60 -39.34 7.20
CA SER A 30 -26.80 -38.35 6.13
C SER A 30 -28.00 -37.44 6.40
N LYS A 31 -29.07 -37.94 7.03
CA LYS A 31 -30.19 -37.08 7.51
C LYS A 31 -29.78 -36.10 8.61
N GLN A 32 -28.91 -36.52 9.54
CA GLN A 32 -28.40 -35.64 10.59
C GLN A 32 -27.48 -34.57 9.97
N ARG A 33 -26.55 -35.00 9.11
CA ARG A 33 -25.62 -34.12 8.40
C ARG A 33 -26.35 -33.10 7.50
N LEU A 34 -27.43 -33.51 6.84
CA LEU A 34 -28.25 -32.63 6.03
C LEU A 34 -28.89 -31.52 6.86
N LYS A 35 -29.38 -31.80 8.08
CA LYS A 35 -29.87 -30.76 8.99
C LYS A 35 -28.77 -29.78 9.40
N ASP A 36 -27.58 -30.29 9.69
CA ASP A 36 -26.44 -29.45 10.08
C ASP A 36 -26.01 -28.53 8.92
N ILE A 37 -25.99 -29.04 7.69
CA ILE A 37 -25.68 -28.27 6.49
C ILE A 37 -26.77 -27.23 6.19
N GLU A 38 -28.05 -27.57 6.34
CA GLU A 38 -29.13 -26.60 6.16
C GLU A 38 -29.03 -25.44 7.14
N LYS A 39 -28.66 -25.73 8.39
CA LYS A 39 -28.38 -24.71 9.39
C LYS A 39 -27.16 -23.86 8.99
N ALA A 40 -26.07 -24.48 8.58
CA ALA A 40 -24.86 -23.77 8.15
C ALA A 40 -25.09 -22.88 6.91
N ILE A 41 -25.91 -23.33 5.95
CA ILE A 41 -26.32 -22.52 4.79
C ILE A 41 -27.13 -21.30 5.26
N ALA A 42 -28.10 -21.50 6.17
CA ALA A 42 -28.89 -20.38 6.69
C ALA A 42 -28.01 -19.35 7.41
N ASP A 43 -27.12 -19.81 8.29
CA ASP A 43 -26.18 -18.95 9.03
C ASP A 43 -25.21 -18.20 8.08
N SER A 44 -24.70 -18.87 7.05
CA SER A 44 -23.80 -18.25 6.04
C SER A 44 -24.54 -17.22 5.19
N LYS A 45 -25.78 -17.53 4.78
CA LYS A 45 -26.62 -16.65 3.96
C LYS A 45 -27.05 -15.39 4.69
N GLU A 46 -27.33 -15.50 5.99
CA GLU A 46 -27.61 -14.34 6.84
C GLU A 46 -26.40 -13.40 6.86
N LYS A 47 -25.21 -13.94 7.19
CA LYS A 47 -23.94 -13.18 7.22
C LYS A 47 -23.58 -12.58 5.85
N SER A 48 -23.75 -13.33 4.77
CA SER A 48 -23.44 -12.85 3.42
C SER A 48 -24.40 -11.74 3.00
N SER A 49 -25.69 -11.84 3.33
CA SER A 49 -26.68 -10.81 3.04
C SER A 49 -26.42 -9.51 3.79
N GLU A 50 -26.04 -9.60 5.07
CA GLU A 50 -25.68 -8.45 5.90
C GLU A 50 -24.45 -7.72 5.32
N LEU A 51 -23.41 -8.47 4.97
CA LEU A 51 -22.20 -7.93 4.35
C LEU A 51 -22.45 -7.36 2.95
N GLU A 52 -23.32 -7.98 2.15
CA GLU A 52 -23.67 -7.50 0.82
C GLU A 52 -24.44 -6.18 0.87
N LEU A 53 -25.39 -6.02 1.82
CA LEU A 53 -26.10 -4.77 2.03
C LEU A 53 -25.15 -3.65 2.45
N ARG A 54 -24.25 -3.94 3.41
CA ARG A 54 -23.21 -2.99 3.83
C ARG A 54 -22.33 -2.57 2.66
N TRP A 55 -21.81 -3.54 1.91
CA TRP A 55 -20.96 -3.28 0.75
C TRP A 55 -21.68 -2.46 -0.33
N LYS A 56 -22.95 -2.74 -0.62
CA LYS A 56 -23.74 -1.95 -1.58
C LYS A 56 -23.93 -0.51 -1.12
N ASN A 57 -24.23 -0.29 0.16
CA ASN A 57 -24.39 1.05 0.71
C ASN A 57 -23.07 1.84 0.64
N GLU A 58 -21.97 1.22 1.08
CA GLU A 58 -20.64 1.84 1.02
C GLU A 58 -20.23 2.16 -0.42
N LYS A 59 -20.46 1.22 -1.35
CA LYS A 59 -20.20 1.41 -2.77
C LYS A 59 -20.99 2.59 -3.35
N ASN A 60 -22.28 2.70 -3.03
CA ASN A 60 -23.13 3.79 -3.53
C ASN A 60 -22.63 5.16 -3.03
N ILE A 61 -22.19 5.25 -1.77
CA ILE A 61 -21.62 6.48 -1.20
C ILE A 61 -20.33 6.85 -1.95
N ILE A 62 -19.44 5.89 -2.18
CA ILE A 62 -18.18 6.11 -2.92
C ILE A 62 -18.47 6.54 -4.38
N GLU A 63 -19.44 5.91 -5.04
CA GLU A 63 -19.85 6.30 -6.40
C GLU A 63 -20.39 7.74 -6.44
N ASN A 64 -21.19 8.13 -5.43
CA ASN A 64 -21.68 9.51 -5.30
C ASN A 64 -20.53 10.51 -5.07
N ILE A 65 -19.59 10.20 -4.18
CA ILE A 65 -18.39 11.03 -3.93
C ILE A 65 -17.60 11.22 -5.23
N ARG A 66 -17.40 10.15 -6.00
CA ARG A 66 -16.72 10.22 -7.30
C ARG A 66 -17.48 11.08 -8.31
N ALA A 67 -18.80 10.94 -8.37
CA ALA A 67 -19.64 11.76 -9.24
C ALA A 67 -19.54 13.26 -8.87
N LEU A 68 -19.64 13.59 -7.58
CA LEU A 68 -19.51 14.96 -7.08
C LEU A 68 -18.14 15.58 -7.37
N LYS A 69 -17.05 14.83 -7.17
CA LYS A 69 -15.69 15.27 -7.55
C LYS A 69 -15.60 15.58 -9.04
N ASN A 70 -16.06 14.66 -9.89
CA ASN A 70 -16.06 14.84 -11.34
C ASN A 70 -16.92 16.04 -11.78
N GLU A 71 -18.06 16.29 -11.12
CA GLU A 71 -18.89 17.46 -11.39
C GLU A 71 -18.18 18.77 -11.00
N ILE A 72 -17.50 18.80 -9.85
CA ILE A 72 -16.72 19.96 -9.41
C ILE A 72 -15.60 20.25 -10.41
N ASP A 73 -14.88 19.23 -10.89
CA ASP A 73 -13.80 19.39 -11.86
C ASP A 73 -14.35 19.92 -13.20
N LYS A 74 -15.47 19.39 -13.67
CA LYS A 74 -16.17 19.89 -14.87
C LYS A 74 -16.59 21.35 -14.73
N LEU A 75 -17.18 21.72 -13.60
CA LEU A 75 -17.60 23.09 -13.31
C LEU A 75 -16.39 24.03 -13.21
N THR A 76 -15.28 23.56 -12.62
CA THR A 76 -14.04 24.34 -12.52
C THR A 76 -13.48 24.62 -13.91
N SER A 77 -13.38 23.60 -14.76
CA SER A 77 -12.95 23.76 -16.16
C SER A 77 -13.90 24.66 -16.95
N GLN A 78 -15.22 24.53 -16.74
CA GLN A 78 -16.22 25.39 -17.38
C GLN A 78 -16.07 26.85 -16.95
N ALA A 79 -15.80 27.13 -15.68
CA ALA A 79 -15.55 28.48 -15.20
C ALA A 79 -14.32 29.10 -15.90
N GLU A 80 -13.23 28.35 -16.07
CA GLU A 80 -12.05 28.83 -16.81
C GLU A 80 -12.35 29.14 -18.29
N ILE A 81 -13.20 28.32 -18.93
CA ILE A 81 -13.61 28.54 -20.32
C ILE A 81 -14.45 29.82 -20.45
N GLU A 82 -15.43 30.02 -19.56
CA GLU A 82 -16.30 31.21 -19.59
C GLU A 82 -15.52 32.49 -19.19
N GLU A 83 -14.53 32.38 -18.31
CA GLU A 83 -13.60 33.48 -17.96
C GLU A 83 -12.81 33.94 -19.18
N ARG A 84 -12.30 33.01 -20.00
CA ARG A 84 -11.62 33.34 -21.27
C ARG A 84 -12.54 33.95 -22.32
N LYS A 85 -13.84 33.61 -22.29
CA LYS A 85 -14.86 34.20 -23.18
C LYS A 85 -15.34 35.57 -22.72
N GLY A 86 -15.00 35.98 -21.49
CA GLY A 86 -15.42 37.24 -20.88
C GLY A 86 -16.82 37.21 -20.25
N ASP A 87 -17.44 36.04 -20.07
CA ASP A 87 -18.74 35.91 -19.40
C ASP A 87 -18.55 35.85 -17.87
N LEU A 88 -18.29 37.01 -17.28
CA LEU A 88 -18.03 37.13 -15.83
C LEU A 88 -19.24 36.77 -14.97
N GLN A 89 -20.47 36.88 -15.51
CA GLN A 89 -21.69 36.54 -14.79
C GLN A 89 -21.77 35.04 -14.54
N LYS A 90 -21.57 34.22 -15.58
CA LYS A 90 -21.53 32.76 -15.42
C LYS A 90 -20.36 32.28 -14.56
N VAL A 91 -19.20 32.93 -14.66
CA VAL A 91 -18.04 32.62 -13.80
C VAL A 91 -18.39 32.84 -12.33
N ALA A 92 -19.03 33.97 -12.00
CA ALA A 92 -19.43 34.26 -10.63
C ALA A 92 -20.47 33.26 -10.10
N GLU A 93 -21.46 32.90 -10.92
CA GLU A 93 -22.45 31.87 -10.57
C GLU A 93 -21.78 30.51 -10.27
N ILE A 94 -20.89 30.06 -11.16
CA ILE A 94 -20.21 28.77 -10.99
C ILE A 94 -19.29 28.78 -9.77
N ARG A 95 -18.44 29.81 -9.62
CA ARG A 95 -17.44 29.89 -8.55
C ARG A 95 -18.04 30.13 -7.17
N TYR A 96 -19.08 30.95 -7.05
CA TYR A 96 -19.61 31.39 -5.75
C TYR A 96 -20.96 30.78 -5.37
N SER A 97 -21.67 30.12 -6.29
CA SER A 97 -22.92 29.41 -5.98
C SER A 97 -22.76 27.90 -6.18
N THR A 98 -22.53 27.48 -7.42
CA THR A 98 -22.63 26.06 -7.79
C THR A 98 -21.51 25.19 -7.21
N ILE A 99 -20.24 25.61 -7.34
CA ILE A 99 -19.10 24.88 -6.79
C ILE A 99 -19.19 24.78 -5.26
N PRO A 100 -19.44 25.86 -4.50
CA PRO A 100 -19.61 25.78 -3.05
C PRO A 100 -20.73 24.83 -2.62
N ALA A 101 -21.89 24.86 -3.30
CA ALA A 101 -22.99 23.95 -3.01
C ALA A 101 -22.59 22.47 -3.22
N LYS A 102 -21.90 22.17 -4.33
CA LYS A 102 -21.42 20.81 -4.64
C LYS A 102 -20.31 20.36 -3.69
N ARG A 103 -19.41 21.27 -3.28
CA ARG A 103 -18.39 20.99 -2.26
C ARG A 103 -19.00 20.66 -0.91
N LYS A 104 -20.06 21.36 -0.50
CA LYS A 104 -20.79 21.05 0.72
C LYS A 104 -21.40 19.64 0.65
N SER A 105 -22.08 19.30 -0.45
CA SER A 105 -22.62 17.94 -0.63
C SER A 105 -21.54 16.85 -0.68
N LEU A 106 -20.35 17.17 -1.20
CA LEU A 106 -19.20 16.27 -1.18
C LEU A 106 -18.71 16.03 0.24
N GLU A 107 -18.60 17.09 1.03
CA GLU A 107 -18.20 17.03 2.45
C GLU A 107 -19.20 16.22 3.28
N ASP A 108 -20.50 16.47 3.11
CA ASP A 108 -21.58 15.70 3.77
C ASP A 108 -21.49 14.19 3.43
N SER A 109 -21.21 13.87 2.15
CA SER A 109 -21.06 12.49 1.69
C SER A 109 -19.80 11.83 2.25
N GLN A 110 -18.70 12.59 2.38
CA GLN A 110 -17.44 12.12 2.97
C GLN A 110 -17.57 11.89 4.47
N GLU A 111 -18.28 12.75 5.20
CA GLU A 111 -18.56 12.57 6.62
C GLU A 111 -19.44 11.33 6.85
N THR A 112 -20.48 11.16 6.03
CA THR A 112 -21.30 9.94 6.04
C THR A 112 -20.43 8.70 5.81
N LEU A 113 -19.53 8.72 4.81
CA LEU A 113 -18.64 7.60 4.54
C LEU A 113 -17.70 7.29 5.73
N LYS A 114 -17.15 8.32 6.39
CA LYS A 114 -16.28 8.15 7.56
C LYS A 114 -16.99 7.42 8.70
N VAL A 115 -18.22 7.84 9.03
CA VAL A 115 -19.03 7.18 10.07
C VAL A 115 -19.27 5.71 9.71
N PHE A 116 -19.61 5.42 8.45
CA PHE A 116 -19.78 4.04 7.97
C PHE A 116 -18.47 3.21 8.04
N GLN A 117 -17.31 3.84 7.79
CA GLN A 117 -16.02 3.16 7.81
C GLN A 117 -15.47 2.92 9.22
N GLU A 118 -15.72 3.82 10.17
CA GLU A 118 -15.33 3.67 11.58
C GLU A 118 -16.02 2.48 12.25
N GLU A 119 -17.27 2.18 11.87
CA GLU A 119 -18.02 1.08 12.47
C GLU A 119 -17.61 -0.31 11.94
N ARG A 120 -17.12 -0.44 10.69
CA ARG A 120 -16.54 -1.65 10.03
C ARG A 120 -16.42 -1.44 8.49
N GLY A 121 -15.50 -0.60 8.02
CA GLY A 121 -15.30 -0.37 6.58
C GLY A 121 -14.93 -1.66 5.80
N LEU A 122 -15.64 -1.95 4.70
CA LEU A 122 -15.36 -3.10 3.83
C LEU A 122 -14.53 -2.70 2.60
N LEU A 123 -14.50 -1.41 2.26
CA LEU A 123 -13.73 -0.87 1.14
C LEU A 123 -12.71 0.14 1.67
N LYS A 124 -11.42 -0.17 1.49
CA LYS A 124 -10.36 0.83 1.65
C LYS A 124 -10.35 1.74 0.42
N GLU A 125 -10.73 3.02 0.59
CA GLU A 125 -10.61 4.03 -0.47
C GLU A 125 -9.21 4.67 -0.50
N HIS A 126 -8.51 4.71 0.64
CA HIS A 126 -7.20 5.35 0.75
C HIS A 126 -6.07 4.36 0.41
N ILE A 127 -5.18 4.78 -0.50
CA ILE A 127 -3.95 4.07 -0.83
C ILE A 127 -2.86 4.58 0.12
N GLY A 128 -2.42 3.72 1.05
CA GLY A 128 -1.34 4.04 1.98
C GLY A 128 0.04 3.57 1.48
N PRO A 129 1.07 3.81 2.30
CA PRO A 129 2.44 3.34 2.00
C PRO A 129 2.52 1.82 1.84
N GLU A 130 1.73 1.06 2.57
CA GLU A 130 1.73 -0.42 2.52
C GLU A 130 1.23 -0.95 1.17
N GLU A 131 0.14 -0.37 0.64
CA GLU A 131 -0.41 -0.76 -0.65
C GLU A 131 0.56 -0.43 -1.80
N ILE A 132 1.23 0.73 -1.73
CA ILE A 132 2.27 1.10 -2.70
C ILE A 132 3.46 0.13 -2.59
N ALA A 133 3.95 -0.12 -1.37
CA ALA A 133 5.06 -1.03 -1.13
C ALA A 133 4.76 -2.45 -1.63
N THR A 134 3.52 -2.92 -1.52
CA THR A 134 3.09 -4.22 -2.05
C THR A 134 3.26 -4.32 -3.57
N ILE A 135 2.91 -3.26 -4.30
CA ILE A 135 3.05 -3.22 -5.76
C ILE A 135 4.52 -3.15 -6.16
N VAL A 136 5.28 -2.25 -5.54
CA VAL A 136 6.71 -2.08 -5.84
C VAL A 136 7.48 -3.35 -5.48
N SER A 137 7.14 -4.02 -4.38
CA SER A 137 7.72 -5.30 -3.97
C SER A 137 7.51 -6.39 -5.00
N ARG A 138 6.30 -6.49 -5.60
CA ARG A 138 6.04 -7.46 -6.69
C ARG A 138 6.88 -7.21 -7.94
N TRP A 139 7.23 -5.96 -8.23
CA TRP A 139 8.06 -5.62 -9.38
C TRP A 139 9.55 -5.79 -9.11
N THR A 140 10.00 -5.34 -7.94
CA THR A 140 11.42 -5.27 -7.56
C THR A 140 11.92 -6.51 -6.82
N HIS A 141 11.02 -7.38 -6.35
CA HIS A 141 11.31 -8.52 -5.47
C HIS A 141 11.90 -8.12 -4.11
N ILE A 142 11.90 -6.83 -3.76
CA ILE A 142 12.36 -6.33 -2.46
C ILE A 142 11.24 -6.55 -1.43
N PRO A 143 11.51 -7.15 -0.25
CA PRO A 143 10.50 -7.36 0.78
C PRO A 143 9.84 -6.08 1.29
N ILE A 144 8.52 -6.11 1.50
CA ILE A 144 7.74 -4.98 2.04
C ILE A 144 8.30 -4.49 3.37
N SER A 145 8.73 -5.41 4.24
CA SER A 145 9.33 -5.07 5.55
C SER A 145 10.55 -4.17 5.42
N LYS A 146 11.35 -4.33 4.37
CA LYS A 146 12.51 -3.48 4.11
C LYS A 146 12.13 -2.11 3.54
N MET A 147 11.05 -2.03 2.75
CA MET A 147 10.56 -0.78 2.18
C MET A 147 9.88 0.13 3.22
N LEU A 148 9.16 -0.48 4.16
CA LEU A 148 8.47 0.25 5.23
C LEU A 148 9.39 0.58 6.41
N GLN A 149 10.60 0.01 6.46
CA GLN A 149 11.57 0.27 7.52
C GLN A 149 12.02 1.73 7.46
N SER A 150 12.03 2.39 8.62
CA SER A 150 12.59 3.73 8.75
C SER A 150 14.06 3.72 8.37
N GLU A 151 14.47 4.66 7.51
CA GLU A 151 15.88 4.79 7.11
C GLU A 151 16.79 4.99 8.33
N MET A 152 16.32 5.70 9.37
CA MET A 152 17.08 5.85 10.62
C MET A 152 17.26 4.54 11.36
N GLU A 153 16.22 3.71 11.45
CA GLU A 153 16.30 2.38 12.10
C GLU A 153 17.21 1.44 11.32
N LYS A 154 17.14 1.50 9.98
CA LYS A 154 18.05 0.78 9.09
C LYS A 154 19.49 1.18 9.40
N LEU A 155 19.83 2.47 9.36
CA LEU A 155 21.18 2.96 9.64
C LEU A 155 21.69 2.72 11.08
N ALA A 156 20.79 2.61 12.05
CA ALA A 156 21.14 2.32 13.44
C ALA A 156 21.77 0.92 13.59
N THR A 157 21.35 -0.04 12.76
CA THR A 157 21.84 -1.43 12.77
C THR A 157 22.93 -1.70 11.73
N MET A 158 23.42 -0.64 11.06
CA MET A 158 24.34 -0.79 9.91
C MET A 158 25.64 -1.53 10.24
N GLU A 159 26.34 -1.20 11.34
CA GLU A 159 27.60 -1.89 11.63
C GLU A 159 27.36 -3.39 11.85
N ASP A 160 26.29 -3.75 12.57
CA ASP A 160 25.95 -5.13 12.88
C ASP A 160 25.61 -5.91 11.60
N GLU A 161 24.83 -5.33 10.70
CA GLU A 161 24.50 -5.97 9.41
C GLU A 161 25.74 -6.13 8.52
N ILE A 162 26.63 -5.15 8.46
CA ILE A 162 27.86 -5.25 7.66
C ILE A 162 28.81 -6.32 8.25
N LYS A 163 28.94 -6.38 9.59
CA LYS A 163 29.81 -7.34 10.29
C LYS A 163 29.40 -8.81 10.11
N LYS A 164 28.15 -9.08 9.74
CA LYS A 164 27.71 -10.45 9.39
C LYS A 164 28.41 -10.98 8.13
N HIS A 165 28.85 -10.09 7.25
CA HIS A 165 29.45 -10.44 5.96
C HIS A 165 30.92 -10.07 5.86
N VAL A 166 31.34 -8.99 6.53
CA VAL A 166 32.73 -8.52 6.53
C VAL A 166 33.37 -8.87 7.88
N VAL A 167 34.34 -9.78 7.86
CA VAL A 167 35.08 -10.19 9.06
C VAL A 167 36.18 -9.19 9.36
N GLY A 168 36.16 -8.61 10.56
CA GLY A 168 37.11 -7.58 10.99
C GLY A 168 36.82 -6.22 10.35
N GLN A 169 37.87 -5.42 10.13
CA GLN A 169 37.76 -4.07 9.56
C GLN A 169 36.87 -3.10 10.38
N ASP A 170 36.80 -3.28 11.70
CA ASP A 170 35.90 -2.52 12.57
C ASP A 170 36.01 -1.00 12.40
N GLU A 171 37.23 -0.48 12.25
CA GLU A 171 37.47 0.95 12.03
C GLU A 171 36.88 1.44 10.70
N ALA A 172 37.08 0.68 9.62
CA ALA A 172 36.55 1.04 8.30
C ALA A 172 35.02 0.98 8.28
N ILE A 173 34.43 -0.06 8.87
CA ILE A 173 32.97 -0.21 9.02
C ILE A 173 32.41 0.99 9.80
N THR A 174 32.99 1.30 10.96
CA THR A 174 32.55 2.41 11.82
C THR A 174 32.67 3.76 11.11
N ALA A 175 33.78 4.00 10.39
CA ALA A 175 34.01 5.24 9.66
C ALA A 175 32.96 5.45 8.55
N VAL A 176 32.67 4.40 7.80
CA VAL A 176 31.67 4.40 6.73
C VAL A 176 30.26 4.61 7.29
N SER A 177 29.88 3.85 8.33
CA SER A 177 28.56 3.99 8.97
C SER A 177 28.32 5.38 9.54
N ASN A 178 29.33 5.96 10.20
CA ASN A 178 29.23 7.33 10.72
C ASN A 178 29.09 8.38 9.62
N ALA A 179 29.80 8.24 8.50
CA ALA A 179 29.67 9.16 7.37
C ALA A 179 28.27 9.09 6.72
N LEU A 180 27.74 7.88 6.52
CA LEU A 180 26.40 7.68 5.94
C LEU A 180 25.30 8.24 6.86
N ARG A 181 25.38 8.00 8.18
CA ARG A 181 24.47 8.61 9.16
C ARG A 181 24.48 10.13 9.10
N ARG A 182 25.67 10.76 9.07
CA ARG A 182 25.77 12.23 8.95
C ARG A 182 25.13 12.74 7.68
N SER A 183 25.34 12.05 6.55
CA SER A 183 24.74 12.44 5.29
C SER A 183 23.22 12.35 5.32
N ARG A 184 22.64 11.29 5.89
CA ARG A 184 21.19 11.13 5.97
C ARG A 184 20.52 12.00 7.03
N ALA A 185 21.27 12.43 8.04
CA ALA A 185 20.85 13.45 8.99
C ALA A 185 20.87 14.89 8.43
N GLY A 186 21.24 15.09 7.16
CA GLY A 186 21.29 16.41 6.53
C GLY A 186 22.44 17.30 7.03
N ILE A 187 23.45 16.72 7.70
CA ILE A 187 24.63 17.44 8.20
C ILE A 187 25.66 17.65 7.09
N SER A 188 25.49 16.99 5.94
CA SER A 188 26.35 17.08 4.75
C SER A 188 25.81 18.07 3.71
N GLU A 189 26.69 18.60 2.86
CA GLU A 189 26.30 19.44 1.72
C GLU A 189 25.44 18.66 0.70
N GLU A 190 24.29 19.21 0.31
CA GLU A 190 23.30 18.59 -0.58
C GLU A 190 23.83 18.26 -1.99
N LYS A 191 24.90 18.93 -2.43
CA LYS A 191 25.53 18.73 -3.75
C LYS A 191 26.67 17.70 -3.77
N ARG A 192 26.92 17.00 -2.66
CA ARG A 192 27.98 15.99 -2.56
C ARG A 192 27.41 14.56 -2.52
N PRO A 193 28.20 13.55 -2.90
CA PRO A 193 27.82 12.15 -2.71
C PRO A 193 27.53 11.84 -1.24
N ILE A 194 26.66 10.84 -1.00
CA ILE A 194 26.25 10.38 0.34
C ILE A 194 27.47 9.97 1.19
N GLY A 195 28.52 9.48 0.54
CA GLY A 195 29.83 9.24 1.14
C GLY A 195 30.89 9.13 0.06
N SER A 196 32.11 9.58 0.39
CA SER A 196 33.30 9.38 -0.43
C SER A 196 34.38 8.79 0.46
N PHE A 197 34.89 7.63 0.06
CA PHE A 197 35.80 6.84 0.87
C PHE A 197 37.00 6.39 0.04
N ILE A 198 38.17 6.35 0.67
CA ILE A 198 39.38 5.76 0.12
C ILE A 198 39.75 4.58 1.02
N PHE A 199 39.63 3.37 0.50
CA PHE A 199 39.99 2.16 1.25
C PHE A 199 41.46 1.81 1.02
N LEU A 200 42.29 2.06 2.04
CA LEU A 200 43.72 1.76 2.05
C LEU A 200 43.98 0.43 2.78
N GLY A 201 44.90 -0.38 2.24
CA GLY A 201 45.29 -1.66 2.85
C GLY A 201 45.78 -2.68 1.83
N PRO A 202 46.18 -3.88 2.27
CA PRO A 202 46.65 -4.95 1.39
C PRO A 202 45.55 -5.43 0.41
N THR A 203 45.94 -6.18 -0.61
CA THR A 203 44.97 -6.90 -1.46
C THR A 203 44.36 -8.07 -0.69
N GLY A 204 43.13 -8.46 -1.04
CA GLY A 204 42.47 -9.63 -0.44
C GLY A 204 41.90 -9.46 0.98
N VAL A 205 42.05 -8.29 1.61
CA VAL A 205 41.58 -8.06 3.00
C VAL A 205 40.10 -7.67 3.14
N GLY A 206 39.33 -7.71 2.05
CA GLY A 206 37.89 -7.42 2.07
C GLY A 206 37.46 -6.01 1.66
N LYS A 207 38.34 -5.19 1.07
CA LYS A 207 37.98 -3.83 0.59
C LYS A 207 36.83 -3.83 -0.43
N THR A 208 36.92 -4.70 -1.44
CA THR A 208 35.87 -4.88 -2.44
C THR A 208 34.61 -5.51 -1.85
N GLU A 209 34.78 -6.40 -0.87
CA GLU A 209 33.66 -7.06 -0.20
C GLU A 209 32.85 -6.06 0.62
N LEU A 210 33.52 -5.17 1.36
CA LEU A 210 32.88 -4.07 2.07
C LEU A 210 32.06 -3.18 1.12
N ALA A 211 32.55 -2.89 -0.09
CA ALA A 211 31.80 -2.13 -1.08
C ALA A 211 30.55 -2.87 -1.57
N LYS A 212 30.63 -4.19 -1.81
CA LYS A 212 29.47 -5.01 -2.20
C LYS A 212 28.42 -5.12 -1.10
N VAL A 213 28.86 -5.37 0.14
CA VAL A 213 27.98 -5.45 1.31
C VAL A 213 27.31 -4.10 1.57
N LEU A 214 28.03 -3.00 1.36
CA LEU A 214 27.47 -1.66 1.45
C LEU A 214 26.43 -1.39 0.35
N ALA A 215 26.66 -1.83 -0.88
CA ALA A 215 25.67 -1.74 -1.95
C ALA A 215 24.41 -2.53 -1.59
N GLN A 216 24.57 -3.78 -1.14
CA GLN A 216 23.47 -4.63 -0.68
C GLN A 216 22.71 -4.01 0.49
N PHE A 217 23.40 -3.40 1.45
CA PHE A 217 22.77 -2.79 2.61
C PHE A 217 22.01 -1.53 2.22
N MET A 218 22.64 -0.62 1.47
CA MET A 218 22.07 0.69 1.15
C MET A 218 20.95 0.61 0.11
N PHE A 219 21.11 -0.23 -0.91
CA PHE A 219 20.24 -0.26 -2.09
C PHE A 219 19.46 -1.57 -2.22
N ASP A 220 19.60 -2.49 -1.26
CA ASP A 220 18.97 -3.80 -1.29
C ASP A 220 19.38 -4.66 -2.51
N ASP A 221 20.48 -4.28 -3.17
CA ASP A 221 20.99 -4.92 -4.39
C ASP A 221 22.53 -4.84 -4.45
N GLN A 222 23.19 -5.99 -4.61
CA GLN A 222 24.64 -6.05 -4.85
C GLN A 222 25.03 -5.56 -6.26
N GLU A 223 24.15 -5.70 -7.25
CA GLU A 223 24.39 -5.28 -8.63
C GLU A 223 24.34 -3.77 -8.80
N ALA A 224 23.83 -3.04 -7.80
CA ALA A 224 23.93 -1.58 -7.71
C ALA A 224 25.39 -1.08 -7.58
N LEU A 225 26.37 -1.97 -7.41
CA LEU A 225 27.79 -1.62 -7.40
C LEU A 225 28.34 -1.43 -8.82
N ILE A 226 28.56 -0.16 -9.20
CA ILE A 226 29.29 0.17 -10.43
C ILE A 226 30.79 0.04 -10.18
N ARG A 227 31.44 -0.88 -10.90
CA ARG A 227 32.89 -1.10 -10.82
C ARG A 227 33.60 -0.46 -12.01
N VAL A 228 34.54 0.43 -11.73
CA VAL A 228 35.47 0.99 -12.71
C VAL A 228 36.86 0.47 -12.36
N ASP A 229 37.50 -0.24 -13.29
CA ASP A 229 38.92 -0.59 -13.13
C ASP A 229 39.76 0.62 -13.54
N MET A 230 40.68 1.01 -12.65
CA MET A 230 41.58 2.16 -12.85
C MET A 230 42.99 1.71 -13.23
N SER A 231 43.19 0.41 -13.46
CA SER A 231 44.47 -0.20 -13.85
C SER A 231 44.66 -0.26 -15.36
N GLU A 232 43.56 -0.17 -16.12
CA GLU A 232 43.51 -0.01 -17.58
C GLU A 232 43.29 1.46 -17.95
#